data_AF-A0A2A2XVL4-F1
#
_entry.id   AF-A0A2A2XVL4-F1
#
_cell.length_a   1.000
_cell.length_b   1.000
_cell.length_c   1.000
_cell.angle_alpha   90.00
_cell.angle_beta   90.00
_cell.angle_gamma   90.00
#
_symmetry.space_group_name_H-M   'P 1'
#
loop_
_entity.id
_entity.type
_entity.pdbx_description
1 polymer ?
#
loop_
_entity_poly.entity_id
_entity_poly.type
_entity_poly.pdbx_seq_one_letter_code
_entity_poly.pdbx_strand_id
1 'polypeptide(L)'
;MKSQPKAHRASGRIVTLFLLALCVAAFLSTVWNYSRNHAFAKNASLDSNGMPSVLTASFDPKSKIQAGQRVVIRIDGDTKQVRGGVIKNLTPQGIATIETDEQARAPLHSKASVSIDGTMAPQTMP
;
A
#
# COMPACT_ATOMS: atom_id res chain seq x y z
N MET A 1 -12.12 40.63 47.20
CA MET A 1 -11.75 39.20 47.10
C MET A 1 -12.19 38.68 45.73
N LYS A 2 -11.25 38.26 44.87
CA LYS A 2 -11.56 37.72 43.53
C LYS A 2 -12.03 36.27 43.68
N SER A 3 -13.27 35.98 43.32
CA SER A 3 -13.84 34.63 43.31
C SER A 3 -13.05 33.75 42.34
N GLN A 4 -12.38 32.73 42.88
CA GLN A 4 -11.66 31.73 42.12
C GLN A 4 -12.68 30.87 41.33
N PRO A 5 -12.53 30.68 40.01
CA PRO A 5 -13.49 29.92 39.23
C PRO A 5 -13.53 28.46 39.70
N LYS A 6 -14.72 28.00 40.07
CA LYS A 6 -14.99 26.63 40.53
C LYS A 6 -14.66 25.67 39.39
N ALA A 7 -13.71 24.75 39.61
CA ALA A 7 -13.34 23.75 38.61
C ALA A 7 -14.56 22.88 38.27
N HIS A 8 -15.07 23.02 37.04
CA HIS A 8 -16.20 22.22 36.55
C HIS A 8 -15.68 20.82 36.18
N ARG A 9 -15.84 19.84 37.09
CA ARG A 9 -15.55 18.44 36.75
C ARG A 9 -16.50 18.00 35.65
N ALA A 10 -15.97 17.75 34.46
CA ALA A 10 -16.73 17.13 33.38
C ALA A 10 -17.27 15.77 33.86
N SER A 11 -18.50 15.44 33.49
CA SER A 11 -19.10 14.14 33.77
C SER A 11 -18.18 13.03 33.23
N GLY A 12 -17.87 12.02 34.06
CA GLY A 12 -16.97 10.93 33.66
C GLY A 12 -17.41 10.24 32.36
N ARG A 13 -18.73 10.17 32.10
CA ARG A 13 -19.27 9.65 30.84
C ARG A 13 -18.88 10.49 29.63
N ILE A 14 -18.88 11.83 29.76
CA ILE A 14 -18.47 12.73 28.68
C ILE A 14 -16.97 12.54 28.38
N VAL A 15 -16.15 12.42 29.43
CA VAL A 15 -14.72 12.16 29.29
C VAL A 15 -14.48 10.82 28.58
N THR A 16 -15.18 9.76 28.98
CA THR A 16 -15.06 8.44 28.33
C THR A 16 -15.49 8.46 26.87
N LEU A 17 -16.61 9.09 26.55
CA LEU A 17 -17.09 9.20 25.16
C LEU A 17 -16.13 9.99 24.29
N PHE A 18 -15.58 11.10 24.81
CA PHE A 18 -14.58 11.89 24.11
C PHE A 18 -13.30 11.09 23.85
N LEU A 19 -12.82 10.35 24.86
CA LEU A 19 -11.63 9.53 24.73
C LEU A 19 -11.83 8.38 23.73
N LEU A 20 -13.01 7.76 23.73
CA LEU A 20 -13.37 6.73 22.76
C LEU A 20 -13.43 7.29 21.33
N ALA A 21 -14.03 8.47 21.15
CA ALA A 21 -14.05 9.15 19.85
C ALA A 21 -12.64 9.48 19.35
N LEU A 22 -11.75 9.95 20.23
CA LEU A 22 -10.34 10.18 19.90
C LEU A 22 -9.62 8.88 19.50
N CYS A 23 -9.85 7.78 20.22
CA CYS A 23 -9.28 6.49 19.87
C CYS A 23 -9.74 6.01 18.49
N VAL A 24 -11.03 6.14 18.18
CA VAL A 24 -11.58 5.78 16.86
C VAL A 24 -10.97 6.66 15.76
N ALA A 25 -10.88 7.97 15.98
CA ALA A 25 -10.28 8.88 15.00
C ALA A 25 -8.79 8.56 14.75
N ALA A 26 -8.03 8.30 15.81
CA ALA A 26 -6.62 7.91 15.70
C ALA A 26 -6.46 6.59 14.95
N PHE A 27 -7.25 5.58 15.31
CA PHE A 27 -7.23 4.27 14.65
C PHE A 27 -7.54 4.37 13.15
N LEU A 28 -8.61 5.09 12.79
CA LEU A 28 -8.97 5.29 11.38
C LEU A 28 -7.87 6.01 10.60
N SER A 29 -7.23 7.02 11.20
CA SER A 29 -6.09 7.72 10.59
C SER A 29 -4.91 6.77 10.35
N THR A 30 -4.57 5.92 11.33
CA THR A 30 -3.52 4.92 11.19
C THR A 30 -3.83 3.92 10.08
N VAL A 31 -5.04 3.36 10.05
CA VAL A 31 -5.47 2.40 9.03
C VAL A 31 -5.42 3.04 7.63
N TRP A 32 -5.91 4.28 7.50
CA TRP A 32 -5.88 5.02 6.24
C TRP A 32 -4.46 5.31 5.74
N ASN A 33 -3.56 5.68 6.64
CA ASN A 33 -2.16 5.91 6.28
C ASN A 33 -1.47 4.59 5.90
N TYR A 34 -1.73 3.52 6.63
CA TYR A 34 -1.21 2.18 6.34
C TYR A 34 -1.66 1.70 4.95
N SER A 35 -2.95 1.79 4.64
CA SER A 35 -3.48 1.34 3.35
C SER A 35 -2.90 2.10 2.15
N ARG A 36 -2.48 3.36 2.33
CA ARG A 36 -1.84 4.14 1.27
C ARG A 36 -0.38 3.78 1.04
N ASN A 37 0.35 3.38 2.08
CA ASN A 37 1.77 3.04 1.98
C ASN A 37 1.98 1.54 1.63
N HIS A 38 1.02 0.70 1.99
CA HIS A 38 1.00 -0.75 1.72
C HIS A 38 -0.13 -1.07 0.74
N ALA A 39 -0.09 -0.44 -0.43
CA ALA A 39 -1.15 -0.57 -1.41
C ALA A 39 -1.15 -1.95 -2.08
N PHE A 40 -2.35 -2.50 -2.25
CA PHE A 40 -2.60 -3.66 -3.09
C PHE A 40 -3.09 -3.23 -4.46
N ALA A 41 -2.60 -3.90 -5.50
CA ALA A 41 -3.09 -3.67 -6.84
C ALA A 41 -4.54 -4.17 -6.96
N LYS A 42 -5.42 -3.34 -7.53
CA LYS A 42 -6.81 -3.69 -7.85
C LYS A 42 -6.88 -4.77 -8.92
N ASN A 43 -5.95 -4.71 -9.87
CA ASN A 43 -5.70 -5.74 -10.86
C ASN A 43 -4.21 -5.77 -11.18
N ALA A 44 -3.72 -6.93 -11.61
CA ALA A 44 -2.43 -7.03 -12.28
C ALA A 44 -2.46 -8.18 -13.28
N SER A 45 -1.70 -8.03 -14.36
CA SER A 45 -1.54 -9.03 -15.41
C SER A 45 -0.09 -9.15 -15.82
N LEU A 46 0.31 -10.37 -16.19
CA LEU A 46 1.59 -10.62 -16.84
C LEU A 46 1.52 -10.22 -18.30
N ASP A 47 2.34 -9.26 -18.74
CA ASP A 47 2.34 -8.76 -20.12
C ASP A 47 3.50 -9.31 -20.94
N SER A 48 4.61 -9.66 -20.27
CA SER A 48 5.76 -10.33 -20.88
C SER A 48 6.36 -11.33 -19.91
N ASN A 49 6.64 -12.54 -20.41
CA ASN A 49 7.32 -13.60 -19.69
C ASN A 49 8.83 -13.70 -20.05
N GLY A 50 9.43 -12.60 -20.54
CA GLY A 50 10.87 -12.48 -20.76
C GLY A 50 11.68 -12.43 -19.46
N MET A 51 12.98 -12.15 -19.57
CA MET A 51 13.85 -11.88 -18.43
C MET A 51 14.38 -10.42 -18.50
N PRO A 52 13.90 -9.50 -17.66
CA PRO A 52 12.87 -9.68 -16.62
C PRO A 52 11.46 -9.86 -17.20
N SER A 53 10.55 -10.45 -16.43
CA SER A 53 9.14 -10.50 -16.79
C SER A 53 8.48 -9.19 -16.40
N VAL A 54 7.49 -8.76 -17.19
CA VAL A 54 6.85 -7.46 -17.05
C VAL A 54 5.39 -7.66 -16.72
N LEU A 55 4.93 -6.97 -15.67
CA LEU A 55 3.53 -6.92 -15.29
C LEU A 55 3.02 -5.49 -15.38
N THR A 56 1.76 -5.35 -15.77
CA THR A 56 0.99 -4.13 -15.54
C THR A 56 0.10 -4.34 -14.32
N ALA A 57 0.11 -3.39 -13.40
CA ALA A 57 -0.73 -3.39 -12.20
C ALA A 57 -1.43 -2.05 -12.02
N SER A 58 -2.71 -2.05 -11.67
CA SER A 58 -3.45 -0.82 -11.34
C SER A 58 -3.59 -0.68 -9.83
N PHE A 59 -3.13 0.44 -9.30
CA PHE A 59 -3.29 0.84 -7.92
C PHE A 59 -4.31 1.98 -7.79
N ASP A 60 -4.73 2.28 -6.56
CA ASP A 60 -5.49 3.50 -6.32
C ASP A 60 -4.60 4.72 -6.58
N PRO A 61 -5.07 5.74 -7.35
CA PRO A 61 -4.30 6.96 -7.59
C PRO A 61 -3.91 7.72 -6.31
N LYS A 62 -4.62 7.48 -5.19
CA LYS A 62 -4.33 8.09 -3.88
C LYS A 62 -3.26 7.35 -3.08
N SER A 63 -2.82 6.18 -3.54
CA SER A 63 -1.76 5.41 -2.89
C SER A 63 -0.42 6.12 -3.01
N LYS A 64 0.41 6.02 -1.97
CA LYS A 64 1.74 6.63 -1.91
C LYS A 64 2.77 5.64 -2.43
N ILE A 65 2.80 5.49 -3.75
CA ILE A 65 3.63 4.51 -4.44
C ILE A 65 4.51 5.23 -5.46
N GLN A 66 5.68 4.68 -5.76
CA GLN A 66 6.62 5.34 -6.66
C GLN A 66 7.48 4.35 -7.45
N ALA A 67 8.04 4.83 -8.55
CA ALA A 67 9.08 4.11 -9.26
C ALA A 67 10.29 3.85 -8.34
N GLY A 68 10.95 2.70 -8.54
CA GLY A 68 12.03 2.18 -7.70
C GLY A 68 11.57 1.41 -6.47
N GLN A 69 10.27 1.38 -6.18
CA GLN A 69 9.75 0.69 -4.99
C GLN A 69 9.68 -0.82 -5.19
N ARG A 70 10.00 -1.57 -4.12
CA ARG A 70 9.92 -3.04 -4.10
C ARG A 70 8.48 -3.51 -3.98
N VAL A 71 8.17 -4.58 -4.69
CA VAL A 71 6.86 -5.21 -4.67
C VAL A 71 6.96 -6.71 -4.49
N VAL A 72 5.92 -7.27 -3.89
CA VAL A 72 5.70 -8.70 -3.76
C VAL A 72 4.62 -9.10 -4.74
N ILE A 73 4.91 -10.11 -5.55
CA ILE A 73 4.11 -10.51 -6.70
C ILE A 73 3.77 -11.99 -6.56
N ARG A 74 2.52 -12.33 -6.84
CA ARG A 74 2.06 -13.70 -7.04
C ARG A 74 1.30 -13.75 -8.35
N ILE A 75 1.65 -14.68 -9.22
CA ILE A 75 1.06 -14.84 -10.55
C ILE A 75 0.35 -16.18 -10.57
N ASP A 76 -0.92 -16.17 -11.00
CA ASP A 76 -1.70 -17.39 -11.11
C ASP A 76 -1.11 -18.31 -12.18
N GLY A 77 -0.92 -19.58 -11.85
CA GLY A 77 -0.33 -20.58 -12.76
C GLY A 77 1.19 -20.51 -12.92
N ASP A 78 1.89 -19.65 -12.16
CA ASP A 78 3.36 -19.68 -12.12
C ASP A 78 3.87 -20.80 -11.20
N THR A 79 5.07 -21.31 -11.48
CA THR A 79 5.68 -22.37 -10.67
C THR A 79 6.16 -21.88 -9.30
N LYS A 80 6.41 -20.57 -9.18
CA LYS A 80 6.82 -19.91 -7.94
C LYS A 80 5.64 -19.17 -7.32
N GLN A 81 5.33 -19.48 -6.06
CA GLN A 81 4.17 -18.89 -5.38
C GLN A 81 4.30 -17.40 -5.07
N VAL A 82 5.52 -16.91 -4.82
CA VAL A 82 5.80 -15.52 -4.47
C VAL A 82 7.14 -15.10 -5.05
N ARG A 83 7.19 -13.88 -5.61
CA ARG A 83 8.33 -13.32 -6.31
C ARG A 83 8.51 -11.86 -5.92
N GLY A 84 9.75 -11.38 -5.96
CA GLY A 84 10.06 -9.96 -5.85
C GLY A 84 10.04 -9.26 -7.21
N GLY A 85 9.87 -7.95 -7.18
CA GLY A 85 10.03 -7.09 -8.34
C GLY A 85 10.18 -5.63 -7.94
N VAL A 86 10.26 -4.76 -8.95
CA VAL A 86 10.43 -3.31 -8.81
C VAL A 86 9.47 -2.59 -9.74
N ILE A 87 8.81 -1.54 -9.22
CA ILE A 87 8.04 -0.60 -10.05
C ILE A 87 9.03 0.19 -10.91
N LYS A 88 8.97 0.06 -12.23
CA LYS A 88 9.80 0.83 -13.16
C LYS A 88 9.17 2.16 -13.53
N ASN A 89 7.88 2.13 -13.86
CA ASN A 89 7.13 3.30 -14.27
C ASN A 89 5.80 3.33 -13.53
N LEU A 90 5.31 4.54 -13.27
CA LEU A 90 4.00 4.78 -12.66
C LEU A 90 3.34 5.97 -13.37
N THR A 91 2.12 5.76 -13.85
CA THR A 91 1.33 6.83 -14.44
C THR A 91 0.55 7.62 -13.36
N PRO A 92 0.14 8.87 -13.64
CA PRO A 92 -0.73 9.64 -12.74
C PRO A 92 -2.08 8.95 -12.44
N GLN A 93 -2.51 8.03 -13.30
CA GLN A 93 -3.73 7.24 -13.13
C GLN A 93 -3.53 6.01 -12.22
N GLY A 94 -2.33 5.80 -11.67
CA GLY A 94 -2.02 4.68 -10.79
C GLY A 94 -1.71 3.37 -11.53
N ILE A 95 -1.38 3.43 -12.82
CA ILE A 95 -0.96 2.26 -13.59
C ILE A 95 0.56 2.12 -13.46
N ALA A 96 1.01 0.99 -12.94
CA ALA A 96 2.41 0.68 -12.70
C ALA A 96 2.90 -0.41 -13.65
N THR A 97 4.08 -0.21 -14.23
CA THR A 97 4.83 -1.25 -14.93
C THR A 97 5.86 -1.81 -13.96
N ILE A 98 5.85 -3.13 -13.78
CA ILE A 98 6.63 -3.83 -12.78
C ILE A 98 7.51 -4.85 -13.48
N GLU A 99 8.80 -4.81 -13.18
CA GLU A 99 9.74 -5.85 -13.59
C GLU A 99 9.97 -6.81 -12.43
N THR A 100 9.90 -8.11 -12.71
CA THR A 100 10.21 -9.15 -11.74
C THR A 100 11.71 -9.39 -11.64
N ASP A 101 12.17 -9.83 -10.47
CA ASP A 101 13.58 -10.20 -10.25
C ASP A 101 14.00 -11.44 -11.05
N GLU A 102 13.03 -12.29 -11.41
CA GLU A 102 13.24 -13.55 -12.11
C GLU A 102 12.19 -13.72 -13.22
N GLN A 103 12.44 -14.57 -14.21
CA GLN A 103 11.47 -14.87 -15.27
C GLN A 103 10.24 -15.65 -14.74
N ALA A 104 9.03 -15.19 -15.04
CA ALA A 104 7.78 -15.88 -14.80
C ALA A 104 7.56 -17.00 -15.84
N ARG A 105 7.01 -18.14 -15.42
CA ARG A 105 6.69 -19.29 -16.28
C ARG A 105 5.20 -19.37 -16.63
N ALA A 106 4.37 -18.50 -16.06
CA ALA A 106 2.95 -18.43 -16.36
C ALA A 106 2.68 -17.95 -17.80
N PRO A 107 1.52 -18.32 -18.39
CA PRO A 107 1.07 -17.77 -19.66
C PRO A 107 0.91 -16.24 -19.62
N LEU A 108 1.02 -15.58 -20.77
CA LEU A 108 0.70 -14.16 -20.89
C LEU A 108 -0.76 -13.89 -20.50
N HIS A 109 -1.00 -12.70 -19.97
CA HIS A 109 -2.28 -12.23 -19.41
C HIS A 109 -2.77 -13.03 -18.18
N SER A 110 -1.93 -13.89 -17.61
CA SER A 110 -2.24 -14.50 -16.31
C SER A 110 -2.47 -13.42 -15.27
N LYS A 111 -3.51 -13.62 -14.45
CA LYS A 111 -3.83 -12.73 -13.35
C LYS A 111 -2.71 -12.77 -12.33
N ALA A 112 -2.43 -11.62 -11.73
CA ALA A 112 -1.47 -11.50 -10.66
C ALA A 112 -2.05 -10.67 -9.51
N SER A 113 -1.56 -10.95 -8.31
CA SER A 113 -1.71 -10.07 -7.15
C SER A 113 -0.37 -9.41 -6.88
N VAL A 114 -0.38 -8.09 -6.75
CA VAL A 114 0.79 -7.29 -6.42
C VAL A 114 0.51 -6.52 -5.15
N SER A 115 1.44 -6.60 -4.20
CA SER A 115 1.43 -5.83 -2.96
C SER A 115 2.71 -5.04 -2.83
N ILE A 116 2.61 -3.84 -2.31
CA ILE A 116 3.76 -3.06 -1.90
C ILE A 116 4.09 -3.43 -0.45
N ASP A 117 5.28 -3.99 -0.25
CA ASP A 117 5.80 -4.21 1.09
C ASP A 117 6.48 -2.92 1.56
N GLY A 118 5.80 -2.17 2.43
CA GLY A 118 6.24 -0.86 2.92
C GLY A 118 7.43 -0.91 3.90
N THR A 119 8.19 -2.01 3.93
CA THR A 119 9.44 -2.11 4.70
C THR A 119 10.67 -1.54 3.98
N MET A 120 10.58 -1.21 2.68
CA MET A 120 11.71 -0.67 1.93
C MET A 120 11.44 0.73 1.43
N ALA A 121 12.22 1.70 1.94
CA ALA A 121 12.25 3.06 1.44
C ALA A 121 12.59 3.05 -0.07
N PRO A 122 12.11 4.03 -0.83
CA PRO A 122 12.44 4.12 -2.24
C PRO A 122 13.94 4.18 -2.42
N GLN A 123 14.49 3.27 -3.23
CA GLN A 123 15.90 3.34 -3.55
C GLN A 123 16.08 4.45 -4.58
N THR A 124 16.76 5.52 -4.17
CA THR A 124 17.34 6.49 -5.09
C THR A 124 18.29 5.70 -5.99
N MET A 125 17.92 5.49 -7.25
CA MET A 125 18.90 5.02 -8.23
C MET A 125 19.95 6.13 -8.42
N PRO A 126 21.25 5.76 -8.50
CA PRO A 126 22.31 6.70 -8.83
C PRO A 126 22.18 7.27 -10.24
#